data_AF-A0A158JRG0-F1
#
_entry.id   AF-A0A158JRG0-F1
#
_cell.length_a   1.000
_cell.length_b   1.000
_cell.length_c   1.000
_cell.angle_alpha   90.00
_cell.angle_beta   90.00
_cell.angle_gamma   90.00
#
_symmetry.space_group_name_H-M   'P 1'
#
loop_
_entity.id
_entity.type
_entity.pdbx_description
1 polymer ?
#
loop_
_entity_poly.entity_id
_entity_poly.type
_entity_poly.pdbx_seq_one_letter_code
_entity_poly.pdbx_strand_id
1 'polypeptide(L)'
;MIVTQLDQITAYRVHTPKWASLPLSGAGAATHGGRVNRPGIEALYLALDVQTAIDEYKQVSTLLPPGTFVTYQISAAPIVDFRAGFNAREWDPLWEDFYCDWRALWFNNRIEPPSWVLGDLVLSTGAKGVLFNSRLASTGTNLVLYPSVFNEADTMSVFDPAGALPKNQTSWE
;
A
#
# COMPACT_ATOMS: atom_id res chain seq x y z
N MET A 1 7.14 11.84 14.40
CA MET A 1 6.35 10.85 13.62
C MET A 1 5.14 10.46 14.45
N ILE A 2 3.96 10.61 13.88
CA ILE A 2 2.68 10.25 14.54
C ILE A 2 2.34 8.82 14.16
N VAL A 3 1.94 8.01 15.14
CA VAL A 3 1.59 6.60 14.94
C VAL A 3 0.21 6.28 15.51
N THR A 4 -0.43 5.27 14.94
CA THR A 4 -1.71 4.71 15.36
C THR A 4 -1.65 3.18 15.34
N GLN A 5 -2.73 2.54 15.78
CA GLN A 5 -2.93 1.10 15.71
C GLN A 5 -4.09 0.77 14.77
N LEU A 6 -3.97 -0.36 14.08
CA LEU A 6 -5.06 -0.97 13.35
C LEU A 6 -5.57 -2.15 14.17
N ASP A 7 -6.86 -2.15 14.48
CA ASP A 7 -7.54 -3.22 15.20
C ASP A 7 -8.73 -3.73 14.38
N GLN A 8 -8.56 -4.93 13.82
CA GLN A 8 -9.54 -5.65 13.00
C GLN A 8 -10.22 -4.75 11.95
N ILE A 9 -9.42 -3.94 11.25
CA ILE A 9 -9.93 -3.06 10.21
C ILE A 9 -10.15 -3.82 8.90
N THR A 10 -11.08 -3.31 8.10
CA THR A 10 -11.28 -3.80 6.73
C THR A 10 -10.52 -2.93 5.74
N ALA A 11 -9.81 -3.55 4.81
CA ALA A 11 -9.14 -2.88 3.70
C ALA A 11 -9.36 -3.64 2.39
N TYR A 12 -9.06 -2.98 1.29
CA TYR A 12 -9.41 -3.43 -0.05
C TYR A 12 -8.26 -3.26 -1.03
N ARG A 13 -8.18 -4.17 -2.00
CA ARG A 13 -7.26 -4.07 -3.14
C ARG A 13 -7.88 -4.69 -4.38
N VAL A 14 -7.69 -4.05 -5.52
CA VAL A 14 -7.96 -4.68 -6.82
C VAL A 14 -6.66 -5.24 -7.38
N HIS A 15 -6.68 -6.52 -7.71
CA HIS A 15 -5.56 -7.21 -8.35
C HIS A 15 -5.82 -7.38 -9.84
N THR A 16 -4.76 -7.31 -10.64
CA THR A 16 -4.83 -7.89 -11.98
C THR A 16 -5.13 -9.39 -11.85
N PRO A 17 -6.06 -9.96 -12.64
CA PRO A 17 -6.52 -11.34 -12.43
C PRO A 17 -5.40 -12.39 -12.34
N LYS A 18 -4.33 -12.21 -13.12
CA LYS A 18 -3.13 -13.08 -13.11
C LYS A 18 -2.44 -13.17 -11.73
N TRP A 19 -2.48 -12.09 -10.95
CA TRP A 19 -1.77 -11.98 -9.67
C TRP A 19 -2.68 -12.20 -8.45
N ALA A 20 -3.99 -12.37 -8.67
CA ALA A 20 -4.96 -12.57 -7.59
C ALA A 20 -4.77 -13.88 -6.80
N SER A 21 -3.90 -14.79 -7.27
CA SER A 21 -3.54 -16.03 -6.57
C SER A 21 -2.56 -15.85 -5.41
N LEU A 22 -1.90 -14.69 -5.34
CA LEU A 22 -0.96 -14.35 -4.27
C LEU A 22 -1.36 -13.01 -3.62
N PRO A 23 -2.57 -12.91 -3.02
CA PRO A 23 -3.15 -11.64 -2.60
C PRO A 23 -2.37 -10.94 -1.48
N LEU A 24 -1.58 -11.69 -0.70
CA LEU A 24 -0.74 -11.16 0.39
C LEU A 24 0.69 -10.82 -0.05
N SER A 25 1.07 -11.11 -1.30
CA SER A 25 2.43 -10.85 -1.78
C SER A 25 2.65 -9.37 -2.09
N GLY A 26 3.80 -8.85 -1.64
CA GLY A 26 4.30 -7.53 -2.00
C GLY A 26 5.27 -7.54 -3.20
N ALA A 27 5.47 -8.69 -3.86
CA ALA A 27 6.52 -8.88 -4.87
C ALA A 27 6.43 -7.88 -6.04
N GLY A 28 5.22 -7.53 -6.49
CA GLY A 28 5.04 -6.54 -7.56
C GLY A 28 5.59 -5.15 -7.19
N ALA A 29 5.40 -4.75 -5.92
CA ALA A 29 5.95 -3.51 -5.38
C ALA A 29 7.46 -3.62 -5.14
N ALA A 30 7.97 -4.79 -4.74
CA ALA A 30 9.41 -5.01 -4.61
C ALA A 30 10.13 -4.96 -5.97
N THR A 31 9.50 -5.39 -7.07
CA THR A 31 10.12 -5.34 -8.40
C THR A 31 10.26 -3.90 -8.92
N HIS A 32 9.25 -3.06 -8.73
CA HIS A 32 9.19 -1.75 -9.38
C HIS A 32 9.36 -0.56 -8.43
N GLY A 33 9.27 -0.78 -7.13
CA GLY A 33 9.02 0.25 -6.15
C GLY A 33 7.56 0.73 -6.16
N GLY A 34 7.26 1.58 -5.19
CA GLY A 34 5.98 2.25 -5.02
C GLY A 34 6.20 3.64 -4.42
N ARG A 35 5.15 4.30 -3.95
CA ARG A 35 5.30 5.62 -3.33
C ARG A 35 6.21 5.58 -2.09
N VAL A 36 6.12 4.53 -1.28
CA VAL A 36 6.75 4.46 0.04
C VAL A 36 7.59 3.19 0.18
N ASN A 37 8.02 2.61 -0.94
CA ASN A 37 8.96 1.49 -0.93
C ASN A 37 9.87 1.56 -2.16
N ARG A 38 11.17 1.38 -1.95
CA ARG A 38 12.14 1.20 -3.03
C ARG A 38 12.09 -0.23 -3.59
N PRO A 39 12.63 -0.47 -4.79
CA PRO A 39 12.86 -1.82 -5.29
C PRO A 39 13.63 -2.68 -4.29
N GLY A 40 13.26 -3.96 -4.20
CA GLY A 40 13.76 -4.92 -3.22
C GLY A 40 12.94 -5.00 -1.93
N ILE A 41 12.07 -4.03 -1.64
CA ILE A 41 11.22 -4.02 -0.45
C ILE A 41 9.78 -4.39 -0.84
N GLU A 42 9.29 -5.49 -0.28
CA GLU A 42 7.89 -5.87 -0.42
C GLU A 42 6.97 -4.91 0.33
N ALA A 43 5.93 -4.46 -0.35
CA ALA A 43 4.90 -3.60 0.21
C ALA A 43 3.53 -3.96 -0.34
N LEU A 44 2.52 -3.97 0.52
CA LEU A 44 1.13 -4.22 0.18
C LEU A 44 0.36 -2.91 0.19
N TYR A 45 -0.05 -2.45 -0.99
CA TYR A 45 -0.87 -1.24 -1.18
C TYR A 45 -2.35 -1.59 -1.13
N LEU A 46 -3.05 -1.01 -0.16
CA LEU A 46 -4.46 -1.20 0.13
C LEU A 46 -5.17 0.16 0.23
N ALA A 47 -6.50 0.14 0.17
CA ALA A 47 -7.34 1.28 0.50
C ALA A 47 -8.34 0.91 1.60
N LEU A 48 -8.76 1.90 2.40
CA LEU A 48 -9.76 1.70 3.46
C LEU A 48 -11.21 1.88 2.98
N ASP A 49 -11.39 2.19 1.70
CA ASP A 49 -12.69 2.36 1.05
C ASP A 49 -12.66 1.68 -0.33
N VAL A 50 -13.82 1.15 -0.73
CA VAL A 50 -14.00 0.40 -1.98
C VAL A 50 -13.76 1.29 -3.20
N GLN A 51 -14.32 2.50 -3.19
CA GLN A 51 -14.20 3.42 -4.32
C GLN A 51 -12.74 3.85 -4.50
N THR A 52 -12.04 4.10 -3.40
CA THR A 52 -10.61 4.41 -3.37
C THR A 52 -9.77 3.28 -3.96
N ALA A 53 -10.05 2.02 -3.63
CA ALA A 53 -9.35 0.88 -4.24
C ALA A 53 -9.56 0.81 -5.76
N ILE A 54 -10.78 1.10 -6.24
CA ILE A 54 -11.10 1.14 -7.67
C ILE A 54 -10.37 2.30 -8.36
N ASP A 55 -10.38 3.50 -7.76
CA ASP A 55 -9.73 4.68 -8.34
C ASP A 55 -8.21 4.54 -8.36
N GLU A 56 -7.60 3.97 -7.32
CA GLU A 56 -6.18 3.61 -7.31
C GLU A 56 -5.87 2.52 -8.35
N TYR A 57 -6.74 1.55 -8.59
CA TYR A 57 -6.48 0.56 -9.65
C TYR A 57 -6.62 1.16 -11.05
N LYS A 58 -7.61 2.02 -11.27
CA LYS A 58 -7.85 2.74 -12.52
C LYS A 58 -6.74 3.76 -12.83
N GLN A 59 -6.08 4.30 -11.80
CA GLN A 59 -5.12 5.39 -11.92
C GLN A 59 -5.72 6.57 -12.72
N VAL A 60 -5.00 7.07 -13.74
CA VAL A 60 -5.44 8.16 -14.62
C VAL A 60 -6.19 7.67 -15.86
N SER A 61 -6.44 6.36 -15.98
CA SER A 61 -7.17 5.79 -17.12
C SER A 61 -8.64 6.22 -17.10
N THR A 62 -9.22 6.44 -18.28
CA THR A 62 -10.68 6.64 -18.42
C THR A 62 -11.45 5.32 -18.32
N LEU A 63 -10.78 4.20 -18.59
CA LEU A 63 -11.38 2.86 -18.57
C LEU A 63 -10.82 2.05 -17.41
N LEU A 64 -11.70 1.37 -16.68
CA LEU A 64 -11.33 0.42 -15.64
C LEU A 64 -11.04 -0.95 -16.31
N PRO A 65 -9.80 -1.46 -16.26
CA PRO A 65 -9.51 -2.79 -16.78
C PRO A 65 -10.12 -3.88 -15.88
N PRO A 66 -10.25 -5.13 -16.36
CA PRO A 66 -10.66 -6.25 -15.52
C PRO A 66 -9.75 -6.39 -14.28
N GLY A 67 -10.35 -6.67 -13.14
CA GLY A 67 -9.66 -6.79 -11.87
C GLY A 67 -10.40 -7.71 -10.91
N THR A 68 -9.66 -8.39 -10.04
CA THR A 68 -10.18 -9.18 -8.93
C THR A 68 -10.17 -8.32 -7.69
N PHE A 69 -11.34 -8.00 -7.17
CA PHE A 69 -11.49 -7.21 -5.95
C PHE A 69 -11.35 -8.11 -4.72
N VAL A 70 -10.46 -7.74 -3.80
CA VAL A 70 -10.10 -8.54 -2.63
C VAL A 70 -10.24 -7.71 -1.36
N THR A 71 -10.89 -8.31 -0.35
CA THR A 71 -11.09 -7.73 0.98
C THR A 71 -10.12 -8.35 1.97
N TYR A 72 -9.57 -7.53 2.85
CA TYR A 72 -8.59 -7.90 3.86
C TYR A 72 -9.11 -7.54 5.26
N GLN A 73 -8.78 -8.37 6.24
CA GLN A 73 -8.92 -8.06 7.66
C GLN A 73 -7.52 -7.90 8.26
N ILE A 74 -7.27 -6.76 8.91
CA ILE A 74 -5.93 -6.37 9.36
C ILE A 74 -5.95 -5.88 10.80
N SER A 75 -5.00 -6.39 11.57
CA SER A 75 -4.56 -5.78 12.84
C SER A 75 -3.05 -5.63 12.78
N ALA A 76 -2.54 -4.43 13.04
CA ALA A 76 -1.11 -4.17 13.01
C ALA A 76 -0.75 -2.91 13.78
N ALA A 77 0.40 -2.93 14.46
CA ALA A 77 0.94 -1.77 15.14
C ALA A 77 2.48 -1.80 15.26
N PRO A 78 3.16 -0.64 15.26
CA PRO A 78 2.60 0.70 15.02
C PRO A 78 2.45 1.00 13.52
N ILE A 79 1.46 1.81 13.15
CA ILE A 79 1.25 2.32 11.79
C ILE A 79 1.48 3.82 11.79
N VAL A 80 2.30 4.32 10.88
CA VAL A 80 2.53 5.76 10.74
C VAL A 80 1.29 6.42 10.17
N ASP A 81 0.74 7.42 10.85
CA ASP A 81 -0.49 8.09 10.44
C ASP A 81 -0.19 9.46 9.82
N PHE A 82 -0.16 9.52 8.50
CA PHE A 82 0.11 10.73 7.72
C PHE A 82 -1.16 11.34 7.10
N ARG A 83 -2.35 10.97 7.59
CA ARG A 83 -3.63 11.49 7.05
C ARG A 83 -3.85 12.98 7.31
N ALA A 84 -3.30 13.50 8.41
CA ALA A 84 -3.32 14.94 8.71
C ALA A 84 -2.35 15.77 7.83
N GLY A 85 -1.51 15.11 7.03
CA GLY A 85 -0.48 15.74 6.21
C GLY A 85 0.72 16.22 7.03
N PHE A 86 1.60 16.96 6.36
CA PHE A 86 2.84 17.45 6.95
C PHE A 86 2.58 18.58 7.94
N ASN A 87 3.23 18.48 9.09
CA ASN A 87 3.30 19.52 10.12
C ASN A 87 4.74 19.62 10.62
N ALA A 88 5.38 20.77 10.40
CA ALA A 88 6.79 20.99 10.73
C ALA A 88 7.14 20.85 12.23
N ARG A 89 6.15 20.81 13.14
CA ARG A 89 6.37 20.55 14.57
C ARG A 89 6.40 19.06 14.93
N GLU A 90 5.76 18.22 14.13
CA GLU A 90 5.51 16.80 14.45
C GLU A 90 6.28 15.85 13.54
N TRP A 91 6.71 16.35 12.39
CA TRP A 91 7.34 15.59 11.32
C TRP A 91 8.73 16.14 10.99
N ASP A 92 9.63 15.20 10.68
CA ASP A 92 10.91 15.54 10.04
C ASP A 92 10.63 16.24 8.69
N PRO A 93 11.38 17.30 8.31
CA PRO A 93 11.15 18.04 7.07
C PRO A 93 11.06 17.18 5.80
N LEU A 94 11.72 16.01 5.77
CA LEU A 94 11.65 15.10 4.64
C LEU A 94 10.22 14.62 4.32
N TRP A 95 9.31 14.63 5.31
CA TRP A 95 7.90 14.26 5.12
C TRP A 95 7.11 15.26 4.27
N GLU A 96 7.61 16.48 4.06
CA GLU A 96 7.01 17.43 3.13
C GLU A 96 6.96 16.85 1.70
N ASP A 97 7.97 16.05 1.32
CA ASP A 97 8.11 15.41 0.02
C ASP A 97 7.40 14.05 -0.08
N PHE A 98 6.60 13.64 0.90
CA PHE A 98 5.91 12.35 0.88
C PHE A 98 5.07 12.13 -0.40
N TYR A 99 4.48 13.21 -0.92
CA TYR A 99 3.68 13.18 -2.14
C TYR A 99 4.45 13.51 -3.42
N CYS A 100 5.79 13.47 -3.41
CA CYS A 100 6.58 13.66 -4.63
C CYS A 100 6.09 12.75 -5.76
N ASP A 101 6.29 13.16 -7.02
CA ASP A 101 6.00 12.30 -8.17
C ASP A 101 7.10 11.24 -8.32
N TRP A 102 7.03 10.23 -7.46
CA TRP A 102 8.02 9.15 -7.40
C TRP A 102 8.15 8.41 -8.72
N ARG A 103 7.07 8.33 -9.52
CA ARG A 103 7.09 7.70 -10.84
C ARG A 103 7.92 8.51 -11.81
N ALA A 104 7.69 9.82 -11.90
CA ALA A 104 8.49 10.69 -12.75
C ALA A 104 9.96 10.71 -12.32
N LEU A 105 10.23 10.85 -11.02
CA LEU A 105 11.59 10.84 -10.48
C LEU A 105 12.33 9.55 -10.85
N TRP A 106 11.71 8.39 -10.62
CA TRP A 106 12.39 7.11 -10.85
C TRP A 106 12.41 6.67 -12.32
N PHE A 107 11.27 6.66 -13.01
CA PHE A 107 11.17 6.10 -14.36
C PHE A 107 11.70 7.05 -15.43
N ASN A 108 11.51 8.36 -15.26
CA ASN A 108 11.91 9.35 -16.27
C ASN A 108 13.28 9.94 -15.96
N ASN A 109 13.51 10.32 -14.69
CA ASN A 109 14.71 11.09 -14.33
C ASN A 109 15.83 10.23 -13.74
N ARG A 110 15.56 8.96 -13.39
CA ARG A 110 16.51 8.06 -12.71
C ARG A 110 17.03 8.62 -11.38
N ILE A 111 16.19 9.39 -10.70
CA ILE A 111 16.45 9.97 -9.38
C ILE A 111 15.72 9.13 -8.34
N GLU A 112 16.41 8.80 -7.25
CA GLU A 112 15.78 8.15 -6.09
C GLU A 112 14.72 9.07 -5.48
N PRO A 113 13.43 8.65 -5.40
CA PRO A 113 12.39 9.43 -4.78
C PRO A 113 12.63 9.67 -3.28
N PRO A 114 12.49 10.91 -2.77
CA PRO A 114 12.57 11.18 -1.33
C PRO A 114 11.61 10.33 -0.49
N SER A 115 10.44 10.01 -1.05
CA SER A 115 9.45 9.17 -0.39
C SER A 115 9.90 7.71 -0.17
N TRP A 116 10.96 7.25 -0.85
CA TRP A 116 11.58 5.95 -0.56
C TRP A 116 12.44 5.98 0.70
N VAL A 117 13.17 7.08 0.91
CA VAL A 117 13.90 7.31 2.16
C VAL A 117 12.93 7.37 3.34
N LEU A 118 11.74 7.96 3.14
CA LEU A 118 10.66 7.88 4.14
C LEU A 118 10.21 6.45 4.41
N GLY A 119 10.11 5.59 3.39
CA GLY A 119 9.82 4.16 3.57
C GLY A 119 10.87 3.44 4.41
N ASP A 120 12.16 3.72 4.18
CA ASP A 120 13.23 3.15 5.00
C ASP A 120 13.18 3.67 6.44
N LEU A 121 12.87 4.96 6.63
CA LEU A 121 12.69 5.55 7.94
C LEU A 121 11.55 4.86 8.69
N VAL A 122 10.40 4.64 8.04
CA VAL A 122 9.26 3.90 8.61
C VAL A 122 9.72 2.51 9.07
N LEU A 123 10.40 1.75 8.20
CA LEU A 123 10.92 0.43 8.54
C LEU A 123 11.93 0.47 9.70
N SER A 124 12.84 1.44 9.72
CA SER A 124 13.87 1.59 10.76
C SER A 124 13.29 1.83 12.16
N THR A 125 12.07 2.39 12.24
CA THR A 125 11.35 2.58 13.51
C THR A 125 10.57 1.35 13.96
N GLY A 126 10.53 0.29 13.14
CA GLY A 126 9.76 -0.93 13.39
C GLY A 126 8.27 -0.82 13.07
N ALA A 127 7.83 0.30 12.49
CA ALA A 127 6.45 0.50 12.06
C ALA A 127 6.08 -0.42 10.90
N LYS A 128 4.84 -0.89 10.90
CA LYS A 128 4.33 -1.93 9.99
C LYS A 128 3.80 -1.37 8.68
N GLY A 129 3.69 -0.05 8.58
CA GLY A 129 3.05 0.59 7.45
C GLY A 129 2.79 2.07 7.63
N VAL A 130 2.12 2.66 6.63
CA VAL A 130 1.77 4.08 6.56
C VAL A 130 0.33 4.25 6.08
N LEU A 131 -0.45 5.06 6.80
CA LEU A 131 -1.74 5.59 6.38
C LEU A 131 -1.58 6.97 5.77
N PHE A 132 -2.21 7.23 4.63
CA PHE A 132 -2.15 8.52 3.96
C PHE A 132 -3.36 8.73 3.03
N ASN A 133 -3.65 9.98 2.70
CA ASN A 133 -4.76 10.31 1.81
C ASN A 133 -4.43 9.94 0.36
N SER A 134 -5.42 9.43 -0.38
CA SER A 134 -5.30 9.21 -1.81
C SER A 134 -5.14 10.53 -2.55
N ARG A 135 -4.36 10.52 -3.63
CA ARG A 135 -4.29 11.63 -4.59
C ARG A 135 -5.33 11.50 -5.71
N LEU A 136 -5.94 10.31 -5.86
CA LEU A 136 -6.90 9.99 -6.90
C LEU A 136 -8.35 10.06 -6.39
N ALA A 137 -8.58 9.67 -5.13
CA ALA A 137 -9.88 9.79 -4.46
C ALA A 137 -9.86 10.95 -3.44
N SER A 138 -10.73 11.94 -3.62
CA SER A 138 -10.71 13.21 -2.86
C SER A 138 -10.86 13.06 -1.34
N THR A 139 -11.46 11.96 -0.87
CA THR A 139 -11.61 11.62 0.55
C THR A 139 -11.08 10.22 0.89
N GLY A 140 -10.40 9.58 -0.05
CA GLY A 140 -9.92 8.22 0.09
C GLY A 140 -8.70 8.12 1.02
N THR A 141 -8.63 7.04 1.79
CA THR A 141 -7.43 6.70 2.59
C THR A 141 -6.78 5.45 2.04
N ASN A 142 -5.48 5.55 1.78
CA ASN A 142 -4.62 4.43 1.45
C ASN A 142 -3.87 3.93 2.67
N LEU A 143 -3.55 2.64 2.65
CA LEU A 143 -2.73 1.96 3.62
C LEU A 143 -1.64 1.20 2.87
N VAL A 144 -0.38 1.43 3.23
CA VAL A 144 0.74 0.58 2.83
C VAL A 144 1.18 -0.23 4.01
N LEU A 145 1.33 -1.54 3.85
CA LEU A 145 1.88 -2.45 4.86
C LEU A 145 3.17 -3.09 4.35
N TYR A 146 4.10 -3.38 5.26
CA TYR A 146 5.34 -4.10 4.99
C TYR A 146 5.29 -5.48 5.67
N PRO A 147 4.90 -6.55 4.94
CA PRO A 147 4.71 -7.87 5.55
C PRO A 147 5.97 -8.43 6.23
N SER A 148 7.16 -8.04 5.76
CA SER A 148 8.44 -8.53 6.30
C SER A 148 8.74 -8.13 7.74
N VAL A 149 8.06 -7.10 8.27
CA VAL A 149 8.26 -6.62 9.65
C VAL A 149 7.13 -7.02 10.59
N PHE A 150 6.14 -7.78 10.12
CA PHE A 150 5.05 -8.26 10.95
C PHE A 150 5.60 -9.26 11.98
N ASN A 151 5.02 -9.23 13.18
CA ASN A 151 5.30 -10.21 14.24
C ASN A 151 4.03 -11.00 14.59
N GLU A 152 4.10 -11.83 15.63
CA GLU A 152 3.00 -12.71 16.06
C GLU A 152 1.72 -11.97 16.49
N ALA A 153 1.82 -10.68 16.86
CA ALA A 153 0.68 -9.85 17.24
C ALA A 153 0.02 -9.18 16.02
N ASP A 154 0.69 -9.14 14.87
CA ASP A 154 0.16 -8.55 13.65
C ASP A 154 -0.54 -9.62 12.80
N THR A 155 -1.77 -9.33 12.36
CA THR A 155 -2.56 -10.25 11.55
C THR A 155 -2.99 -9.58 10.26
N MET A 156 -2.87 -10.30 9.15
CA MET A 156 -3.43 -9.90 7.87
C MET A 156 -3.97 -11.13 7.16
N SER A 157 -5.28 -11.14 6.91
CA SER A 157 -5.95 -12.24 6.22
C SER A 157 -6.84 -11.73 5.10
N VAL A 158 -7.08 -12.59 4.12
CA VAL A 158 -7.99 -12.32 3.01
C VAL A 158 -9.34 -12.93 3.34
N PHE A 159 -10.40 -12.16 3.07
CA PHE A 159 -11.77 -12.66 3.18
C PHE A 159 -12.16 -13.40 1.89
N ASP A 160 -11.98 -14.73 1.89
CA ASP A 160 -12.39 -15.62 0.80
C ASP A 160 -13.03 -16.91 1.35
N PRO A 161 -14.25 -16.84 1.93
CA PRO A 161 -14.88 -17.97 2.59
C PRO A 161 -15.24 -19.13 1.64
N ALA A 162 -15.37 -18.83 0.34
CA ALA A 162 -15.71 -19.83 -0.68
C ALA A 162 -14.46 -20.41 -1.39
N GLY A 163 -13.26 -19.89 -1.10
CA GLY A 163 -12.04 -20.28 -1.81
C GLY A 163 -12.11 -19.94 -3.31
N ALA A 164 -12.73 -18.82 -3.66
CA ALA A 164 -13.01 -18.40 -5.03
C ALA A 164 -11.80 -17.71 -5.70
N LEU A 165 -10.79 -17.31 -4.94
CA LEU A 165 -9.57 -16.76 -5.53
C LEU A 165 -8.83 -17.84 -6.35
N PRO A 166 -8.19 -17.44 -7.47
CA PRO A 166 -7.42 -18.38 -8.28
C PRO A 166 -6.31 -18.99 -7.43
N LYS A 167 -6.03 -20.27 -7.63
CA LYS A 167 -5.00 -21.00 -6.86
C LYS A 167 -3.61 -20.76 -7.42
N ASN A 168 -3.53 -20.47 -8.72
CA ASN A 168 -2.30 -20.28 -9.48
C ASN A 168 -2.61 -19.59 -10.82
N GLN A 169 -1.60 -19.50 -11.70
CA GLN A 169 -1.75 -18.85 -13.01
C GLN A 169 -2.59 -19.65 -14.02
N THR A 170 -2.83 -20.94 -13.78
CA THR A 170 -3.59 -21.83 -14.67
C THR A 170 -5.05 -21.99 -14.24
N SER A 171 -5.53 -21.19 -13.28
CA SER A 171 -6.89 -21.34 -12.73
C SER A 171 -8.02 -20.97 -13.71
N TRP A 172 -7.68 -20.51 -14.92
CA TRP A 172 -8.62 -20.08 -15.96
C TRP A 172 -8.38 -20.77 -17.31
N GLU A 173 -7.54 -21.81 -17.33
CA GLU A 173 -7.39 -22.73 -18.47
C GLU A 173 -8.48 -23.82 -18.42
#